data_AF-A0A1M7NVS1-F1
#
_entry.id   AF-A0A1M7NVS1-F1
#
_cell.length_a   1.000
_cell.length_b   1.000
_cell.length_c   1.000
_cell.angle_alpha   90.00
_cell.angle_beta   90.00
_cell.angle_gamma   90.00
#
_symmetry.space_group_name_H-M   'P 1'
#
loop_
_entity.id
_entity.type
_entity.pdbx_description
1 polymer ?
#
loop_
_entity_poly.entity_id
_entity_poly.type
_entity_poly.pdbx_seq_one_letter_code
_entity_poly.pdbx_strand_id
1 'polypeptide(L)' 'MSKYFNEISIEELIDCFERVKDNGDVGFIKFDGARMTNHYTVCITTPTLQWDMIRADESTLKVALIKVLAKYVEVKATA' A
#
# COMPACT_ATOMS: atom_id res chain seq x y z
N MET A 1 9.86 -5.63 -15.14
CA MET A 1 9.26 -4.55 -14.32
C MET A 1 9.51 -3.24 -15.04
N SER A 2 8.45 -2.54 -15.43
CA SER A 2 8.50 -1.51 -16.48
C SER A 2 9.20 -0.22 -16.03
N LYS A 3 9.74 0.50 -17.02
CA LYS A 3 10.48 1.77 -16.94
C LYS A 3 9.80 2.88 -16.09
N TYR A 4 8.49 2.77 -15.86
CA TYR A 4 7.66 3.76 -15.17
C TYR A 4 7.72 3.69 -13.63
N PHE A 5 8.18 2.59 -13.04
CA PHE A 5 8.17 2.43 -11.57
C PHE A 5 9.11 3.39 -10.82
N ASN A 6 10.17 3.86 -11.48
CA ASN A 6 11.08 4.84 -10.89
C ASN A 6 10.58 6.28 -11.03
N GLU A 7 9.65 6.54 -11.94
CA GLU A 7 9.17 7.90 -12.24
C GLU A 7 8.06 8.37 -11.29
N ILE A 8 7.32 7.43 -10.67
CA ILE A 8 6.27 7.79 -9.71
C ILE A 8 6.90 8.40 -8.46
N SER A 9 6.49 9.60 -8.08
CA SER A 9 6.99 10.27 -6.88
C SER A 9 6.40 9.64 -5.61
N ILE A 10 6.97 9.95 -4.44
CA ILE A 10 6.39 9.45 -3.19
C ILE A 10 5.08 10.17 -2.89
N GLU A 11 4.97 11.43 -3.27
CA GLU A 11 3.78 12.28 -3.14
C GLU A 11 2.62 11.68 -3.94
N GLU A 12 2.84 11.29 -5.20
CA GLU A 12 1.81 10.63 -6.01
C GLU A 12 1.32 9.31 -5.41
N LEU A 13 2.22 8.55 -4.78
CA LEU A 13 1.86 7.31 -4.08
C LEU A 13 1.05 7.59 -2.82
N ILE A 14 1.39 8.63 -2.06
CA ILE A 14 0.62 9.04 -0.89
C ILE A 14 -0.76 9.56 -1.30
N ASP A 15 -0.85 10.38 -2.35
CA ASP A 15 -2.13 10.84 -2.90
C ASP A 15 -3.00 9.66 -3.35
N CYS A 16 -2.42 8.66 -4.02
CA CYS A 16 -3.13 7.43 -4.37
C CYS A 16 -3.59 6.64 -3.13
N PHE A 17 -2.73 6.53 -2.11
CA PHE A 17 -3.03 5.81 -0.87
C PHE A 17 -4.12 6.50 -0.04
N GLU A 18 -4.17 7.84 -0.06
CA GLU A 18 -5.20 8.62 0.61
C GLU A 18 -6.59 8.32 0.04
N ARG A 19 -6.70 8.11 -1.29
CA ARG A 19 -7.98 7.81 -1.98
C ARG A 19 -8.59 6.47 -1.59
N VAL A 20 -7.89 5.61 -0.85
CA VAL A 20 -8.45 4.38 -0.28
C VAL A 20 -9.67 4.71 0.60
N LYS A 21 -9.62 5.82 1.36
CA LYS A 21 -10.72 6.25 2.25
C LYS A 21 -12.02 6.56 1.49
N ASP A 22 -11.91 6.99 0.23
CA ASP A 22 -13.06 7.36 -0.60
C ASP A 22 -13.91 6.12 -0.95
N ASN A 23 -13.33 4.92 -0.81
CA ASN A 23 -14.01 3.64 -0.98
C ASN A 23 -14.54 3.05 0.34
N GLY A 24 -14.43 3.78 1.45
CA GLY A 24 -14.77 3.29 2.79
C GLY A 24 -13.74 2.30 3.38
N ASP A 25 -12.60 2.14 2.72
CA ASP A 25 -11.51 1.27 3.16
C ASP A 25 -10.51 2.03 4.03
N VAL A 26 -9.71 1.30 4.80
CA VAL A 26 -8.78 1.87 5.77
C VAL A 26 -7.34 1.56 5.37
N GLY A 27 -6.54 2.60 5.16
CA GLY A 27 -5.10 2.50 4.94
C GLY A 27 -4.31 2.96 6.16
N PHE A 28 -3.21 2.27 6.49
CA PHE A 28 -2.25 2.74 7.49
C PHE A 28 -0.80 2.40 7.13
N ILE A 29 0.11 3.26 7.58
CA ILE A 29 1.56 3.13 7.41
C ILE A 29 2.18 3.04 8.80
N LYS A 30 3.00 2.01 9.02
CA LYS A 30 3.78 1.81 10.25
C LYS A 30 5.27 1.93 9.94
N PHE A 31 5.95 2.73 10.76
CA PHE A 31 7.40 2.86 10.79
C PHE A 31 7.93 2.09 12.01
N ASP A 32 8.78 1.08 11.79
CA ASP A 32 9.24 0.15 12.82
C ASP A 32 10.76 0.18 12.94
N GLY A 33 11.26 1.12 13.74
CA GLY A 33 12.69 1.34 13.95
C GLY A 33 13.41 0.24 14.73
N ALA A 34 12.68 -0.71 15.33
CA ALA A 34 13.27 -1.86 16.00
C ALA A 34 13.67 -2.97 15.02
N ARG A 35 13.16 -2.95 13.78
CA ARG A 35 13.49 -3.96 12.76
C ARG A 35 14.78 -3.61 12.02
N MET A 36 15.68 -4.59 11.93
CA MET A 36 16.92 -4.48 11.15
C MET A 36 16.68 -4.45 9.63
N THR A 37 15.57 -5.04 9.18
CA THR A 37 15.13 -5.09 7.77
C THR A 37 13.61 -4.95 7.70
N ASN A 38 13.08 -4.43 6.59
CA ASN A 38 11.64 -4.28 6.39
C ASN A 38 10.94 -3.45 7.48
N HIS A 39 11.45 -2.23 7.67
CA HIS A 39 11.01 -1.29 8.70
C HIS A 39 9.74 -0.52 8.32
N TYR A 40 9.23 -0.65 7.10
CA TYR A 40 7.93 -0.12 6.71
C TYR A 40 6.92 -1.25 6.58
N THR A 41 5.80 -1.14 7.29
CA THR A 41 4.60 -1.93 7.03
C THR A 41 3.52 -1.01 6.48
N VAL A 42 3.00 -1.31 5.30
CA VAL A 42 1.83 -0.61 4.74
C VAL A 42 0.69 -1.61 4.64
N CYS A 43 -0.50 -1.20 5.05
CA CYS A 43 -1.69 -2.04 5.02
C CYS A 43 -2.90 -1.29 4.45
N ILE A 44 -3.76 -2.02 3.74
CA ILE A 44 -5.15 -1.63 3.43
C ILE A 44 -6.07 -2.75 3.93
N THR A 45 -7.08 -2.38 4.70
CA THR A 45 -8.16 -3.28 5.13
C THR A 45 -9.48 -2.81 4.56
N THR A 46 -10.27 -3.73 4.02
CA THR A 46 -11.61 -3.43 3.54
C THR A 46 -12.65 -3.95 4.55
N PRO A 47 -13.57 -3.11 5.06
CA PRO A 47 -14.61 -3.58 5.97
C PRO A 47 -15.58 -4.58 5.35
N THR A 48 -15.63 -4.61 4.01
CA THR A 48 -16.56 -5.41 3.21
C THR A 48 -16.00 -6.77 2.80
N LEU A 49 -14.68 -6.97 2.82
CA LEU A 49 -14.08 -8.29 2.61
C LEU A 49 -13.68 -8.85 3.96
N GLN A 50 -14.31 -9.96 4.33
CA GLN A 50 -14.31 -10.50 5.68
C GLN A 50 -12.91 -10.87 6.22
N TRP A 51 -11.88 -11.01 5.36
CA TRP A 51 -10.56 -11.52 5.76
C TRP A 51 -9.34 -10.93 5.02
N ASP A 52 -9.50 -10.04 4.04
CA ASP A 52 -8.37 -9.61 3.21
C ASP A 52 -7.79 -8.26 3.66
N MET A 53 -6.70 -8.36 4.43
CA MET A 53 -5.77 -7.26 4.62
C MET A 53 -4.69 -7.33 3.55
N ILE A 54 -4.64 -6.31 2.68
CA ILE A 54 -3.53 -6.14 1.76
C ILE A 54 -2.37 -5.55 2.56
N ARG A 55 -1.23 -6.25 2.59
CA ARG A 55 -0.07 -5.86 3.41
C ARG A 55 1.24 -6.04 2.66
N ALA A 56 2.15 -5.10 2.83
CA ALA A 56 3.55 -5.24 2.45
C ALA A 56 4.49 -4.79 3.57
N ASP A 57 5.54 -5.56 3.81
CA ASP A 57 6.65 -5.26 4.73
C ASP A 57 7.93 -5.06 3.91
N GLU A 58 8.46 -3.84 3.82
CA GLU A 58 9.57 -3.52 2.89
C GLU A 58 10.61 -2.58 3.50
N SER A 59 11.79 -2.56 2.87
CA SER A 59 12.93 -1.71 3.25
C SER A 59 12.77 -0.25 2.85
N THR A 60 11.81 0.10 1.99
CA THR A 60 11.49 1.49 1.64
C THR A 60 9.98 1.70 1.62
N LEU A 61 9.53 2.89 2.06
CA LEU A 61 8.12 3.25 2.02
C LEU A 61 7.55 3.19 0.60
N LYS A 62 8.33 3.65 -0.38
CA LYS A 62 7.97 3.64 -1.81
C LYS A 62 7.61 2.22 -2.28
N VAL A 63 8.45 1.22 -1.99
CA VAL A 63 8.19 -0.17 -2.40
C VAL A 63 6.97 -0.74 -1.69
N ALA A 64 6.80 -0.46 -0.39
CA ALA A 64 5.63 -0.92 0.35
C ALA A 64 4.32 -0.35 -0.21
N LEU A 65 4.28 0.97 -0.47
CA LEU A 65 3.13 1.64 -1.08
C LEU A 65 2.79 1.07 -2.45
N ILE A 66 3.79 0.91 -3.32
CA ILE A 66 3.59 0.34 -4.66
C ILE A 66 2.97 -1.05 -4.58
N LYS A 67 3.52 -1.94 -3.74
CA LYS A 67 3.01 -3.32 -3.61
C LYS A 67 1.56 -3.36 -3.12
N VAL A 68 1.24 -2.55 -2.11
CA VAL A 68 -0.11 -2.49 -1.53
C VAL A 68 -1.11 -1.86 -2.50
N LEU A 69 -0.76 -0.74 -3.16
CA LEU A 69 -1.62 -0.08 -4.13
C LEU A 69 -1.87 -0.93 -5.37
N ALA A 70 -0.83 -1.58 -5.91
CA ALA A 70 -0.98 -2.49 -7.04
C ALA A 70 -1.94 -3.64 -6.69
N LYS A 71 -1.78 -4.24 -5.51
CA LYS A 71 -2.66 -5.32 -5.06
C LYS A 71 -4.09 -4.84 -4.82
N TYR A 72 -4.26 -3.61 -4.33
CA TYR A 72 -5.57 -3.02 -4.09
C TYR A 72 -6.35 -2.81 -5.39
N VAL A 73 -5.68 -2.32 -6.44
CA VAL A 73 -6.29 -2.19 -7.78
C VAL A 73 -6.72 -3.56 -8.32
N GLU A 74 -5.90 -4.61 -8.16
CA GLU A 74 -6.27 -5.97 -8.57
C GLU A 74 -7.54 -6.45 -7.86
N VAL A 75 -7.60 -6.31 -6.53
CA VAL A 75 -8.73 -6.77 -5.72
C VAL A 75 -10.01 -6.01 -6.10
N LYS A 76 -9.93 -4.69 -6.30
CA LYS A 76 -11.08 -3.86 -6.68
C LYS A 76 -11.54 -4.05 -8.12
N ALA A 77 -10.66 -4.51 -9.02
CA ALA A 77 -11.06 -4.82 -10.39
C ALA A 77 -11.87 -6.12 -10.49
N THR A 78 -11.78 -6.98 -9.47
CA THR A 78 -12.44 -8.30 -9.44
C THR A 78 -13.63 -8.39 -8.47
N ALA A 79 -13.87 -7.35 -7.66
CA ALA A 79 -14.95 -7.24 -6.69
C ALA A 79 -16.16 -6.50 -7.29
#